data_AF-J9G955-F1
#
_entry.id   AF-J9G955-F1
#
_cell.length_a   1.000
_cell.length_b   1.000
_cell.length_c   1.000
_cell.angle_alpha   90.00
_cell.angle_beta   90.00
_cell.angle_gamma   90.00
#
_symmetry.space_group_name_H-M   'P 1'
#
loop_
_entity.id
_entity.type
_entity.pdbx_description
1 polymer ?
#
loop_
_entity_poly.entity_id
_entity_poly.type
_entity_poly.pdbx_seq_one_letter_code
_entity_poly.pdbx_strand_id
1 'polypeptide(L)'
;MAGTLKTYVLGTMFYRYISENLTNYINAGEQEAGNPDFDYAKMLDSDAEEAREGLVEEKGFFIPPSELFCNVNSRADNDENLNETLESVFNHIESSAKGSSSESSFAGLFDDFDVNSNKLGSTVAKRNDRLAKLLHGVADMNLGDVKDHDIDAFGDAYEYLMTMYASGAGKSGGEFFTPADVSELLTRLGTVGKTEINKVYDPACGSGSLLLKAEKGSWQRCCPQWLLWSGNQYHNLQPLPYQYVFA
;
A
#
# COMPACT_ATOMS: atom_id res chain seq x y z
N MET A 1 -13.84 14.08 -13.53
CA MET A 1 -13.18 13.01 -14.32
C MET A 1 -11.81 12.61 -13.75
N ALA A 2 -10.96 13.55 -13.30
CA ALA A 2 -9.65 13.21 -12.72
C ALA A 2 -9.68 12.42 -11.40
N GLY A 3 -10.77 12.47 -10.63
CA GLY A 3 -10.86 11.77 -9.33
C GLY A 3 -10.93 10.24 -9.42
N THR A 4 -11.57 9.70 -10.46
CA THR A 4 -11.85 8.25 -10.53
C THR A 4 -10.66 7.45 -11.07
N LEU A 5 -9.89 7.99 -12.01
CA LEU A 5 -8.68 7.31 -12.50
C LEU A 5 -7.61 7.15 -11.41
N LYS A 6 -7.60 8.04 -10.41
CA LYS A 6 -6.67 8.00 -9.28
C LYS A 6 -6.81 6.73 -8.47
N THR A 7 -8.05 6.41 -8.08
CA THR A 7 -8.36 5.22 -7.29
C THR A 7 -7.91 3.94 -8.01
N TYR A 8 -8.15 3.86 -9.32
CA TYR A 8 -7.68 2.73 -10.12
C TYR A 8 -6.16 2.64 -10.17
N VAL A 9 -5.44 3.73 -10.42
CA VAL A 9 -3.96 3.69 -10.46
C VAL A 9 -3.39 3.33 -9.09
N LEU A 10 -3.86 3.96 -8.03
CA LEU A 10 -3.39 3.72 -6.66
C LEU A 10 -3.67 2.29 -6.20
N GLY A 11 -4.90 1.79 -6.41
CA GLY A 11 -5.26 0.42 -6.05
C GLY A 11 -4.47 -0.61 -6.84
N THR A 12 -4.24 -0.39 -8.13
CA THR A 12 -3.41 -1.31 -8.94
C THR A 12 -1.94 -1.27 -8.53
N MET A 13 -1.40 -0.10 -8.19
CA MET A 13 -0.04 0.01 -7.65
C MET A 13 0.11 -0.69 -6.30
N PHE A 14 -0.86 -0.51 -5.41
CA PHE A 14 -0.87 -1.18 -4.13
C PHE A 14 -0.93 -2.70 -4.30
N TYR A 15 -1.80 -3.20 -5.18
CA TYR A 15 -1.88 -4.61 -5.53
C TYR A 15 -0.56 -5.16 -6.10
N ARG A 16 0.11 -4.41 -7.00
CA ARG A 16 1.45 -4.76 -7.47
C ARG A 16 2.45 -4.87 -6.31
N TYR A 17 2.48 -3.87 -5.43
CA TYR A 17 3.41 -3.84 -4.31
C TYR A 17 3.25 -4.99 -3.34
N ILE A 18 2.02 -5.27 -2.89
CA ILE A 18 1.79 -6.39 -1.96
C ILE A 18 2.12 -7.74 -2.61
N SER A 19 1.89 -7.88 -3.93
CA SER A 19 2.25 -9.08 -4.69
C SER A 19 3.76 -9.27 -4.78
N GLU A 20 4.50 -8.22 -5.13
CA GLU A 20 5.97 -8.25 -5.24
C GLU A 20 6.63 -8.45 -3.87
N ASN A 21 6.14 -7.75 -2.84
CA ASN A 21 6.64 -7.89 -1.46
C ASN A 21 6.45 -9.32 -0.92
N LEU A 22 5.26 -9.91 -1.11
CA LEU A 22 5.00 -11.30 -0.71
C LEU A 22 5.90 -12.28 -1.48
N THR A 23 5.97 -12.14 -2.81
CA THR A 23 6.78 -13.01 -3.67
C THR A 23 8.26 -12.95 -3.30
N ASN A 24 8.79 -11.74 -3.09
CA ASN A 24 10.19 -11.54 -2.72
C ASN A 24 10.49 -12.11 -1.34
N TYR A 25 9.58 -11.94 -0.38
CA TYR A 25 9.72 -12.51 0.96
C TYR A 25 9.85 -14.04 0.92
N ILE A 26 8.92 -14.71 0.24
CA ILE A 26 8.90 -16.18 0.14
C ILE A 26 10.14 -16.67 -0.62
N ASN A 27 10.45 -16.05 -1.77
CA ASN A 27 11.61 -16.41 -2.57
C ASN A 27 12.92 -16.26 -1.78
N ALA A 28 13.08 -15.18 -1.01
CA ALA A 28 14.27 -14.99 -0.18
C ALA A 28 14.39 -16.09 0.88
N GLY A 29 13.31 -16.41 1.59
CA GLY A 29 13.32 -17.48 2.61
C GLY A 29 13.69 -18.85 2.04
N GLU A 30 13.12 -19.24 0.89
CA GLU A 30 13.43 -20.50 0.23
C GLU A 30 14.85 -20.55 -0.34
N GLN A 31 15.33 -19.44 -0.89
CA GLN A 31 16.70 -19.33 -1.39
C GLN A 31 17.73 -19.44 -0.26
N GLU A 32 17.46 -18.82 0.89
CA GLU A 32 18.28 -18.96 2.11
C GLU A 32 18.23 -20.38 2.68
N ALA A 33 17.10 -21.08 2.55
CA ALA A 33 16.94 -22.48 2.94
C ALA A 33 17.63 -23.49 2.00
N GLY A 34 18.22 -23.02 0.89
CA GLY A 34 19.01 -23.83 -0.03
C GLY A 34 18.32 -24.17 -1.35
N ASN A 35 17.21 -23.50 -1.68
CA ASN A 35 16.49 -23.64 -2.96
C ASN A 35 16.71 -22.39 -3.85
N PRO A 36 17.90 -22.22 -4.48
CA PRO A 36 18.28 -20.97 -5.16
C PRO A 36 17.40 -20.63 -6.38
N ASP A 37 16.81 -21.64 -7.02
CA ASP A 37 15.97 -21.49 -8.21
C ASP A 37 14.46 -21.40 -7.88
N PHE A 38 14.10 -21.35 -6.59
CA PHE A 38 12.71 -21.27 -6.16
C PHE A 38 12.07 -19.95 -6.62
N ASP A 39 10.84 -20.06 -7.12
CA ASP A 39 10.03 -18.94 -7.58
C ASP A 39 8.56 -19.20 -7.26
N TYR A 40 8.07 -18.54 -6.20
CA TYR A 40 6.69 -18.59 -5.73
C TYR A 40 5.69 -18.29 -6.85
N ALA A 41 6.02 -17.37 -7.76
CA ALA A 41 5.13 -16.99 -8.86
C ALA A 41 4.91 -18.12 -9.88
N LYS A 42 5.72 -19.17 -9.87
CA LYS A 42 5.60 -20.33 -10.75
C LYS A 42 4.99 -21.56 -10.09
N MET A 43 4.65 -21.48 -8.80
CA MET A 43 4.02 -22.57 -8.08
C MET A 43 2.56 -22.77 -8.48
N LEU A 44 2.03 -23.96 -8.16
CA LEU A 44 0.59 -24.20 -8.20
C LEU A 44 -0.07 -23.62 -6.96
N ASP A 45 -1.28 -23.08 -7.12
CA ASP A 45 -2.06 -22.56 -5.99
C ASP A 45 -2.26 -23.61 -4.91
N SER A 46 -2.53 -24.86 -5.29
CA SER A 46 -2.71 -25.97 -4.35
C SER A 46 -1.52 -26.16 -3.40
N ASP A 47 -0.31 -25.94 -3.91
CA ASP A 47 0.92 -26.16 -3.16
C ASP A 47 1.21 -24.94 -2.27
N ALA A 48 0.86 -23.74 -2.75
CA ALA A 48 0.97 -22.51 -1.97
C ALA A 48 -0.02 -22.44 -0.79
N GLU A 49 -1.15 -23.13 -0.88
CA GLU A 49 -2.14 -23.15 0.21
C GLU A 49 -1.60 -23.75 1.51
N GLU A 50 -0.59 -24.63 1.45
CA GLU A 50 0.08 -25.18 2.63
C GLU A 50 0.77 -24.08 3.46
N ALA A 51 1.19 -23.00 2.82
CA ALA A 51 1.85 -21.87 3.47
C ALA A 51 0.88 -20.77 3.94
N ARG A 52 -0.43 -20.87 3.66
CA ARG A 52 -1.41 -19.80 3.93
C ARG A 52 -1.39 -19.35 5.39
N GLU A 53 -1.51 -20.28 6.34
CA GLU A 53 -1.61 -19.93 7.77
C GLU A 53 -0.35 -19.17 8.24
N GLY A 54 0.84 -19.66 7.89
CA GLY A 54 2.10 -19.01 8.25
C GLY A 54 2.28 -17.63 7.60
N LEU A 55 1.89 -17.50 6.32
CA LEU A 55 1.97 -16.22 5.61
C LEU A 55 0.97 -15.19 6.14
N VAL A 56 -0.24 -15.61 6.53
CA VAL A 56 -1.20 -14.73 7.19
C VAL A 56 -0.70 -14.31 8.57
N GLU A 57 -0.08 -15.20 9.34
CA GLU A 57 0.50 -14.85 10.65
C GLU A 57 1.65 -13.83 10.51
N GLU A 58 2.50 -13.98 9.50
CA GLU A 58 3.72 -13.18 9.36
C GLU A 58 3.55 -11.90 8.51
N LYS A 59 2.74 -11.95 7.44
CA LYS A 59 2.49 -10.82 6.54
C LYS A 59 1.10 -10.22 6.69
N GLY A 60 0.18 -10.91 7.35
CA GLY A 60 -1.18 -10.42 7.56
C GLY A 60 -2.13 -10.63 6.38
N PHE A 61 -1.67 -11.26 5.30
CA PHE A 61 -2.48 -11.58 4.11
C PHE A 61 -1.83 -12.70 3.32
N PHE A 62 -2.59 -13.28 2.39
CA PHE A 62 -2.13 -14.32 1.48
C PHE A 62 -2.62 -14.03 0.06
N ILE A 63 -1.75 -14.27 -0.93
CA ILE A 63 -2.07 -14.20 -2.36
C ILE A 63 -1.56 -15.48 -3.00
N PRO A 64 -2.43 -16.32 -3.59
CA PRO A 64 -1.98 -17.51 -4.30
C PRO A 64 -1.22 -17.12 -5.58
N PRO A 65 -0.30 -17.96 -6.08
CA PRO A 65 0.50 -17.69 -7.26
C PRO A 65 -0.31 -17.19 -8.46
N SER A 66 -1.44 -17.82 -8.78
CA SER A 66 -2.27 -17.45 -9.93
C SER A 66 -2.91 -16.06 -9.82
N GLU A 67 -2.94 -15.47 -8.62
CA GLU A 67 -3.50 -14.17 -8.29
C GLU A 67 -2.41 -13.11 -8.01
N LEU A 68 -1.13 -13.44 -8.17
CA LEU A 68 -0.07 -12.44 -8.12
C LEU A 68 -0.18 -11.46 -9.29
N PHE A 69 0.15 -10.20 -9.04
CA PHE A 69 0.09 -9.13 -10.04
C PHE A 69 0.77 -9.50 -11.36
N CYS A 70 1.97 -10.09 -11.32
CA CYS A 70 2.70 -10.48 -12.54
C CYS A 70 1.94 -11.53 -13.36
N ASN A 71 1.31 -12.50 -12.70
CA ASN A 71 0.56 -13.58 -13.35
C ASN A 71 -0.77 -13.08 -13.90
N VAL A 72 -1.50 -12.25 -13.16
CA VAL A 72 -2.73 -11.60 -13.66
C VAL A 72 -2.41 -10.67 -14.83
N ASN A 73 -1.37 -9.84 -14.73
CA ASN A 73 -0.93 -8.96 -15.81
C ASN A 73 -0.55 -9.74 -17.08
N SER A 74 0.16 -10.86 -16.94
CA SER A 74 0.60 -11.67 -18.09
C SER A 74 -0.55 -12.25 -18.92
N ARG A 75 -1.69 -12.55 -18.27
CA ARG A 75 -2.88 -13.12 -18.92
C ARG A 75 -3.98 -12.09 -19.20
N ALA A 76 -3.81 -10.84 -18.79
CA ALA A 76 -4.84 -9.80 -18.81
C ALA A 76 -5.45 -9.58 -20.19
N ASP A 77 -4.63 -9.60 -21.26
CA ASP A 77 -5.11 -9.38 -22.64
C ASP A 77 -5.99 -10.53 -23.17
N ASN A 78 -5.88 -11.72 -22.56
CA ASN A 78 -6.62 -12.92 -22.96
C ASN A 78 -7.72 -13.30 -21.96
N ASP A 79 -7.91 -12.52 -20.90
CA ASP A 79 -8.96 -12.74 -19.91
C ASP A 79 -10.21 -11.94 -20.28
N GLU A 80 -11.16 -12.62 -20.92
CA GLU A 80 -12.45 -12.03 -21.30
C GLU A 80 -13.26 -11.54 -20.09
N ASN A 81 -12.96 -12.03 -18.87
CA ASN A 81 -13.63 -11.70 -17.63
C ASN A 81 -12.68 -11.05 -16.60
N LEU A 82 -11.66 -10.31 -17.07
CA LEU A 82 -10.66 -9.67 -16.21
C LEU A 82 -11.24 -8.85 -15.05
N ASN A 83 -12.39 -8.19 -15.25
CA ASN A 83 -13.10 -7.50 -14.18
C ASN A 83 -13.49 -8.45 -13.04
N GLU A 84 -14.05 -9.62 -13.34
CA GLU A 84 -14.44 -10.62 -12.33
C GLU A 84 -13.20 -11.26 -11.69
N THR A 85 -12.15 -11.52 -12.48
CA THR A 85 -10.85 -11.98 -11.97
C THR A 85 -10.30 -11.02 -10.93
N LEU A 86 -10.23 -9.72 -11.23
CA LEU A 86 -9.72 -8.72 -10.29
C LEU A 86 -10.62 -8.56 -9.06
N GLU A 87 -11.94 -8.63 -9.22
CA GLU A 87 -12.88 -8.63 -8.10
C GLU A 87 -12.63 -9.82 -7.15
N SER A 88 -12.42 -11.01 -7.71
CA SER A 88 -12.09 -12.21 -6.94
C SER A 88 -10.76 -12.06 -6.21
N VAL A 89 -9.71 -11.59 -6.89
CA VAL A 89 -8.38 -11.37 -6.31
C VAL A 89 -8.46 -10.42 -5.12
N PHE A 90 -9.13 -9.28 -5.25
CA PHE A 90 -9.27 -8.31 -4.16
C PHE A 90 -10.06 -8.91 -2.99
N ASN A 91 -11.17 -9.58 -3.26
CA ASN A 91 -11.95 -10.27 -2.23
C ASN A 91 -11.15 -11.35 -1.50
N HIS A 92 -10.28 -12.09 -2.20
CA HIS A 92 -9.42 -13.11 -1.60
C HIS A 92 -8.33 -12.50 -0.73
N ILE A 93 -7.70 -11.41 -1.17
CA ILE A 93 -6.73 -10.66 -0.36
C ILE A 93 -7.39 -10.20 0.94
N GLU A 94 -8.53 -9.51 0.86
CA GLU A 94 -9.23 -9.03 2.06
C GLU A 94 -9.70 -10.18 2.96
N SER A 95 -10.19 -11.27 2.35
CA SER A 95 -10.68 -12.42 3.11
C SER A 95 -9.56 -13.25 3.73
N SER A 96 -8.35 -13.22 3.19
CA SER A 96 -7.19 -13.89 3.76
C SER A 96 -6.78 -13.33 5.12
N ALA A 97 -7.03 -12.03 5.34
CA ALA A 97 -6.73 -11.34 6.58
C ALA A 97 -7.83 -11.49 7.65
N LYS A 98 -9.02 -12.02 7.30
CA LYS A 98 -10.15 -12.13 8.24
C LYS A 98 -9.80 -13.04 9.42
N GLY A 99 -10.08 -12.56 10.63
CA GLY A 99 -9.79 -13.25 11.88
C GLY A 99 -8.34 -13.12 12.36
N SER A 100 -7.46 -12.46 11.58
CA SER A 100 -6.07 -12.18 11.96
C SER A 100 -5.93 -10.80 12.59
N SER A 101 -4.74 -10.48 13.12
CA SER A 101 -4.43 -9.16 13.69
C SER A 101 -4.43 -8.03 12.65
N SER A 102 -4.28 -8.35 11.36
CA SER A 102 -4.25 -7.39 10.25
C SER A 102 -5.60 -7.18 9.57
N GLU A 103 -6.69 -7.83 10.03
CA GLU A 103 -8.03 -7.73 9.40
C GLU A 103 -8.44 -6.27 9.17
N SER A 104 -8.25 -5.40 10.17
CA SER A 104 -8.62 -3.99 10.09
C SER A 104 -7.81 -3.17 9.09
N SER A 105 -6.63 -3.67 8.70
CA SER A 105 -5.75 -3.02 7.71
C SER A 105 -6.11 -3.41 6.28
N PHE A 106 -6.80 -4.53 6.07
CA PHE A 106 -7.19 -5.04 4.76
C PHE A 106 -8.69 -4.96 4.48
N ALA A 107 -9.55 -4.86 5.49
CA ALA A 107 -10.99 -4.77 5.31
C ALA A 107 -11.38 -3.49 4.53
N GLY A 108 -12.04 -3.67 3.38
CA GLY A 108 -12.50 -2.56 2.53
C GLY A 108 -11.39 -1.82 1.80
N LEU A 109 -10.19 -2.41 1.73
CA LEU A 109 -9.01 -1.80 1.12
C LEU A 109 -9.21 -1.53 -0.38
N PHE A 110 -10.01 -2.35 -1.06
CA PHE A 110 -10.30 -2.23 -2.47
C PHE A 110 -11.74 -1.78 -2.78
N ASP A 111 -12.52 -1.35 -1.78
CA ASP A 111 -13.94 -0.96 -1.93
C ASP A 111 -14.16 0.14 -2.98
N ASP A 112 -13.22 1.09 -3.09
CA ASP A 112 -13.32 2.18 -4.06
C ASP A 112 -12.90 1.74 -5.49
N PHE A 113 -12.31 0.55 -5.66
CA PHE A 113 -11.89 -0.01 -6.95
C PHE A 113 -13.06 -0.74 -7.65
N ASP A 114 -13.98 0.04 -8.20
CA ASP A 114 -15.12 -0.51 -8.95
C ASP A 114 -14.70 -1.03 -10.35
N VAL A 115 -14.36 -2.31 -10.45
CA VAL A 115 -14.02 -3.00 -11.73
C VAL A 115 -15.16 -3.00 -12.75
N ASN A 116 -16.40 -2.75 -12.29
CA ASN A 116 -17.60 -2.76 -13.11
C ASN A 116 -18.07 -1.35 -13.52
N SER A 117 -17.31 -0.31 -13.19
CA SER A 117 -17.74 1.07 -13.43
C SER A 117 -17.97 1.39 -14.90
N ASN A 118 -19.05 2.11 -15.20
CA ASN A 118 -19.31 2.69 -16.52
C ASN A 118 -18.22 3.68 -16.97
N LYS A 119 -17.39 4.15 -16.03
CA LYS A 119 -16.23 5.02 -16.30
C LYS A 119 -15.06 4.27 -16.97
N LEU A 120 -14.95 2.96 -16.75
CA LEU A 120 -14.00 2.08 -17.43
C LEU A 120 -14.47 1.75 -18.85
N GLY A 121 -15.78 1.72 -19.08
CA GLY A 121 -16.35 1.52 -20.41
C GLY A 121 -17.81 1.11 -20.34
N SER A 122 -18.52 1.32 -21.45
CA SER A 122 -19.96 1.02 -21.56
C SER A 122 -20.28 -0.47 -21.78
N THR A 123 -19.27 -1.34 -21.90
CA THR A 123 -19.40 -2.78 -22.21
C THR A 123 -18.31 -3.54 -21.48
N VAL A 124 -18.54 -4.80 -21.10
CA VAL A 124 -17.55 -5.69 -20.45
C VAL A 124 -16.22 -5.67 -21.19
N ALA A 125 -16.20 -5.92 -22.50
CA ALA A 125 -14.98 -5.93 -23.31
C ALA A 125 -14.16 -4.62 -23.23
N LYS A 126 -14.83 -3.46 -23.26
CA LYS A 126 -14.16 -2.15 -23.09
C LYS A 126 -13.62 -1.92 -21.69
N ARG A 127 -14.33 -2.39 -20.66
CA ARG A 127 -13.87 -2.32 -19.27
C ARG A 127 -12.61 -3.18 -19.11
N ASN A 128 -12.61 -4.40 -19.64
CA ASN A 128 -11.50 -5.32 -19.57
C ASN A 128 -10.29 -4.83 -20.38
N ASP A 129 -10.49 -4.26 -21.58
CA ASP A 129 -9.44 -3.57 -22.33
C ASP A 129 -8.80 -2.40 -21.55
N ARG A 130 -9.59 -1.64 -20.78
CA ARG A 130 -9.06 -0.56 -19.94
C ARG A 130 -8.33 -1.08 -18.69
N LEU A 131 -8.84 -2.13 -18.06
CA LEU A 131 -8.20 -2.77 -16.90
C LEU A 131 -6.88 -3.42 -17.30
N ALA A 132 -6.81 -4.11 -18.44
CA ALA A 132 -5.56 -4.66 -18.97
C ALA A 132 -4.52 -3.55 -19.23
N LYS A 133 -4.92 -2.45 -19.89
CA LYS A 133 -4.04 -1.28 -20.08
C LYS A 133 -3.58 -0.65 -18.78
N LEU A 134 -4.41 -0.68 -17.74
CA LEU A 134 -4.05 -0.20 -16.41
C LEU A 134 -3.00 -1.10 -15.76
N LEU A 135 -3.19 -2.42 -15.80
CA LEU A 135 -2.22 -3.39 -15.29
C LEU A 135 -0.86 -3.23 -16.00
N HIS A 136 -0.86 -3.23 -17.34
CA HIS A 136 0.37 -3.03 -18.12
C HIS A 136 1.02 -1.67 -17.83
N GLY A 137 0.21 -0.61 -17.77
CA GLY A 137 0.70 0.74 -17.48
C GLY A 137 1.34 0.85 -16.10
N VAL A 138 0.82 0.14 -15.10
CA VAL A 138 1.43 0.07 -13.76
C VAL A 138 2.64 -0.87 -13.73
N ALA A 139 2.64 -1.96 -14.49
CA ALA A 139 3.79 -2.85 -14.63
C ALA A 139 5.01 -2.13 -15.22
N ASP A 140 4.78 -1.27 -16.22
CA ASP A 140 5.81 -0.47 -16.89
C ASP A 140 6.34 0.70 -16.03
N MET A 141 5.70 1.02 -14.90
CA MET A 141 6.22 2.03 -13.98
C MET A 141 7.50 1.53 -13.34
N ASN A 142 8.57 2.32 -13.43
CA ASN A 142 9.84 2.03 -12.79
C ASN A 142 9.77 2.39 -11.29
N LEU A 143 9.19 1.50 -10.50
CA LEU A 143 9.01 1.67 -9.04
C LEU A 143 10.22 1.22 -8.22
N GLY A 144 11.32 0.83 -8.88
CA GLY A 144 12.49 0.19 -8.24
C GLY A 144 12.21 -1.27 -7.87
N ASP A 145 13.24 -2.10 -7.84
CA ASP A 145 13.10 -3.48 -7.32
C ASP A 145 12.93 -3.43 -5.80
N VAL A 146 11.85 -4.04 -5.30
CA VAL A 146 11.57 -4.19 -3.86
C VAL A 146 12.68 -4.98 -3.12
N LYS A 147 13.61 -5.60 -3.86
CA LYS A 147 14.73 -6.38 -3.30
C LYS A 147 15.88 -5.56 -2.73
N ASP A 148 16.19 -4.39 -3.30
CA ASP A 148 17.41 -3.62 -2.94
C ASP A 148 17.12 -2.20 -2.44
N HIS A 149 15.90 -1.72 -2.65
CA HIS A 149 15.44 -0.45 -2.11
C HIS A 149 14.27 -0.72 -1.17
N ASP A 150 14.58 -0.70 0.12
CA ASP A 150 13.61 -0.53 1.22
C ASP A 150 12.48 0.38 0.75
N ILE A 151 11.23 0.01 1.03
CA ILE A 151 10.01 0.79 1.36
C ILE A 151 9.91 2.26 0.86
N ASP A 152 11.00 3.02 0.85
CA ASP A 152 11.20 4.34 0.25
C ASP A 152 10.78 4.46 -1.22
N ALA A 153 11.20 3.62 -2.17
CA ALA A 153 10.88 3.88 -3.59
C ALA A 153 9.37 3.77 -3.89
N PHE A 154 8.70 2.78 -3.28
CA PHE A 154 7.25 2.64 -3.38
C PHE A 154 6.51 3.69 -2.55
N GLY A 155 6.96 3.96 -1.32
CA GLY A 155 6.40 5.01 -0.47
C GLY A 155 6.53 6.39 -1.09
N ASP A 156 7.64 6.68 -1.75
CA ASP A 156 7.90 7.94 -2.44
C ASP A 156 7.11 8.03 -3.74
N ALA A 157 6.92 6.93 -4.48
CA ALA A 157 6.02 6.91 -5.64
C ALA A 157 4.56 7.09 -5.22
N TYR A 158 4.14 6.48 -4.12
CA TYR A 158 2.82 6.65 -3.52
C TYR A 158 2.61 8.09 -3.04
N GLU A 159 3.54 8.65 -2.26
CA GLU A 159 3.52 10.05 -1.82
C GLU A 159 3.55 11.03 -2.99
N TYR A 160 4.37 10.78 -4.01
CA TYR A 160 4.46 11.60 -5.21
C TYR A 160 3.13 11.58 -5.98
N LEU A 161 2.51 10.42 -6.16
CA LEU A 161 1.20 10.32 -6.81
C LEU A 161 0.13 11.01 -5.99
N MET A 162 0.10 10.82 -4.67
CA MET A 162 -0.80 11.54 -3.78
C MET A 162 -0.61 13.07 -3.89
N THR A 163 0.64 13.54 -3.96
CA THR A 163 1.00 14.97 -4.12
C THR A 163 0.58 15.54 -5.47
N MET A 164 0.89 14.85 -6.57
CA MET A 164 0.53 15.22 -7.95
C MET A 164 -0.99 15.28 -8.13
N TYR A 165 -1.71 14.44 -7.40
CA TYR A 165 -3.17 14.41 -7.45
C TYR A 165 -3.85 15.43 -6.52
N ALA A 166 -3.24 15.77 -5.39
CA ALA A 166 -3.67 16.87 -4.53
C ALA A 166 -3.50 18.23 -5.24
N SER A 167 -2.40 18.42 -5.97
CA SER A 167 -2.11 19.68 -6.70
C SER A 167 -3.02 19.91 -7.92
N GLY A 168 -3.51 18.85 -8.57
CA GLY A 168 -4.43 18.94 -9.72
C GLY A 168 -5.94 19.06 -9.35
N ALA A 169 -6.31 18.85 -8.09
CA ALA A 169 -7.69 18.95 -7.62
C ALA A 169 -8.01 20.39 -7.19
N GLY A 170 -8.36 21.25 -8.14
CA GLY A 170 -8.87 22.58 -7.80
C GLY A 170 -10.17 22.50 -6.99
N LYS A 171 -10.12 22.66 -5.66
CA LYS A 171 -10.88 23.64 -4.84
C LYS A 171 -11.13 23.21 -3.37
N SER A 172 -10.91 24.21 -2.50
CA SER A 172 -11.58 24.59 -1.24
C SER A 172 -11.80 23.58 -0.11
N GLY A 173 -10.96 23.70 0.93
CA GLY A 173 -11.43 23.64 2.33
C GLY A 173 -10.94 22.45 3.16
N GLY A 174 -9.84 22.65 3.89
CA GLY A 174 -9.64 22.08 5.22
C GLY A 174 -8.67 20.91 5.34
N GLU A 175 -8.71 19.93 4.44
CA GLU A 175 -7.90 18.71 4.55
C GLU A 175 -6.80 18.73 3.50
N PHE A 176 -5.64 19.26 3.90
CA PHE A 176 -4.50 19.50 3.02
C PHE A 176 -3.44 18.40 3.19
N PHE A 177 -2.93 17.91 2.06
CA PHE A 177 -1.66 17.19 2.01
C PHE A 177 -0.53 18.16 2.39
N THR A 178 0.29 17.81 3.38
CA THR A 178 1.48 18.59 3.74
C THR A 178 2.60 18.29 2.75
N PRO A 179 3.08 19.26 1.94
CA PRO A 179 4.17 19.03 0.99
C PRO A 179 5.41 18.48 1.69
N ALA A 180 6.17 17.61 1.03
CA ALA A 180 7.31 16.91 1.62
C ALA A 180 8.31 17.85 2.31
N ASP A 181 8.64 19.00 1.71
CA ASP A 181 9.55 19.99 2.29
C ASP A 181 8.99 20.64 3.57
N VAL A 182 7.67 20.86 3.61
CA VAL A 182 6.98 21.41 4.79
C VAL A 182 6.93 20.35 5.88
N SER A 183 6.64 19.09 5.51
CA SER A 183 6.67 17.96 6.45
C SER A 183 8.04 17.80 7.07
N GLU A 184 9.10 17.82 6.25
CA GLU A 184 10.47 17.73 6.74
C GLU A 184 10.84 18.90 7.66
N LEU A 185 10.45 20.13 7.30
CA LEU A 185 10.67 21.30 8.15
C LEU A 185 9.95 21.18 9.50
N LEU A 186 8.67 20.79 9.49
CA LEU A 186 7.86 20.60 10.70
C LEU A 186 8.42 19.48 11.58
N THR A 187 8.81 18.36 10.99
CA THR A 187 9.51 17.28 11.69
C THR A 187 10.80 17.80 12.32
N ARG A 188 11.64 18.53 11.58
CA ARG A 188 12.89 19.10 12.13
C ARG A 188 12.62 20.07 13.28
N LEU A 189 11.60 20.93 13.16
CA LEU A 189 11.20 21.89 14.21
C LEU A 189 10.67 21.20 15.46
N GLY A 190 9.79 20.21 15.32
CA GLY A 190 9.19 19.47 16.44
C GLY A 190 10.20 18.60 17.21
N THR A 191 11.34 18.31 16.59
CA THR A 191 12.38 17.41 17.12
C THR A 191 13.66 18.12 17.55
N VAL A 192 13.75 19.46 17.41
CA VAL A 192 14.92 20.23 17.85
C VAL A 192 15.23 19.96 19.32
N GLY A 193 16.47 19.54 19.59
CA GLY A 193 16.98 19.29 20.94
C GLY A 193 16.47 18.01 21.59
N LYS A 194 15.71 17.16 20.88
CA LYS A 194 15.28 15.85 21.34
C LYS A 194 16.24 14.78 20.80
N THR A 195 16.72 13.91 21.69
CA THR A 195 17.58 12.77 21.35
C THR A 195 16.79 11.46 21.22
N GLU A 196 15.58 11.42 21.78
CA GLU A 196 14.65 10.29 21.74
C GLU A 196 13.22 10.80 21.55
N ILE A 197 12.42 10.10 20.75
CA ILE A 197 11.03 10.46 20.46
C ILE A 197 10.17 9.21 20.68
N ASN A 198 9.29 9.26 21.66
CA ASN A 198 8.45 8.10 22.00
C ASN A 198 7.11 8.08 21.24
N LYS A 199 6.55 9.26 20.92
CA LYS A 199 5.24 9.40 20.26
C LYS A 199 5.19 10.66 19.40
N VAL A 200 4.58 10.54 18.23
CA VAL A 200 4.27 11.65 17.33
C VAL A 200 2.75 11.74 17.20
N TYR A 201 2.19 12.93 17.36
CA TYR A 201 0.75 13.15 17.30
C TYR A 201 0.42 14.25 16.31
N ASP A 202 -0.42 13.93 15.33
CA ASP A 202 -0.96 14.86 14.36
C ASP A 202 -2.50 14.79 14.41
N PRO A 203 -3.17 15.81 14.98
CA PRO A 203 -4.63 15.81 15.15
C PRO A 203 -5.41 15.97 13.84
N ALA A 204 -4.74 16.27 12.71
CA ALA A 204 -5.36 16.49 11.42
C ALA A 204 -4.51 15.88 10.28
N CYS A 205 -4.02 14.65 10.50
CA CYS A 205 -2.94 14.06 9.69
C CYS A 205 -3.23 13.83 8.20
N GLY A 206 -4.49 13.96 7.77
CA GLY A 206 -4.88 13.79 6.37
C GLY A 206 -4.37 12.46 5.81
N SER A 207 -3.46 12.52 4.82
CA SER A 207 -2.83 11.35 4.19
C SER A 207 -1.75 10.66 5.03
N GLY A 208 -1.44 11.15 6.24
CA GLY A 208 -0.40 10.59 7.10
C GLY A 208 1.04 10.84 6.62
N SER A 209 1.26 11.68 5.60
CA SER A 209 2.59 11.90 5.01
C SER A 209 3.56 12.60 5.98
N LEU A 210 3.08 13.53 6.79
CA LEU A 210 3.87 14.18 7.84
C LEU A 210 4.36 13.17 8.88
N LEU A 211 3.45 12.26 9.24
CA LEU A 211 3.69 11.18 10.17
C LEU A 211 4.79 10.26 9.60
N LEU A 212 4.62 9.72 8.39
CA LEU A 212 5.65 8.90 7.72
C LEU A 212 7.02 9.58 7.63
N LYS A 213 7.07 10.91 7.38
CA LYS A 213 8.34 11.66 7.34
C LYS A 213 9.02 11.74 8.70
N ALA A 214 8.27 11.78 9.79
CA ALA A 214 8.80 11.74 11.14
C ALA A 214 9.49 10.41 11.49
N GLU A 215 9.05 9.30 10.88
CA GLU A 215 9.70 7.99 10.98
C GLU A 215 10.96 7.91 10.10
N LYS A 216 10.88 8.39 8.84
CA LYS A 216 12.01 8.34 7.88
C LYS A 216 13.19 9.25 8.25
N GLY A 217 12.97 10.35 8.97
CA GLY A 217 14.03 11.30 9.30
C GLY A 217 15.12 10.66 10.18
N SER A 218 16.34 10.48 9.65
CA SER A 218 17.70 10.29 10.24
C SER A 218 17.93 9.76 11.68
N TRP A 219 16.94 9.22 12.38
CA TRP A 219 16.98 8.85 13.80
C TRP A 219 16.96 7.32 14.02
N GLN A 220 17.05 6.53 12.95
CA GLN A 220 17.11 5.06 12.98
C GLN A 220 18.30 4.46 13.78
N ARG A 221 19.22 5.29 14.30
CA ARG A 221 20.32 4.80 15.14
C ARG A 221 19.98 4.56 16.62
N CYS A 222 18.84 5.04 17.14
CA CYS A 222 18.61 5.02 18.59
C CYS A 222 17.21 4.61 19.09
N CYS A 223 16.20 4.33 18.25
CA CYS A 223 14.83 4.10 18.76
C CYS A 223 14.38 2.63 18.68
N PRO A 224 13.84 2.03 19.76
CA PRO A 224 13.14 0.75 19.71
C PRO A 224 11.78 0.87 18.99
N GLN A 225 11.33 -0.26 18.44
CA GLN A 225 10.22 -0.51 17.51
C GLN A 225 8.78 -0.17 17.99
N TRP A 226 8.59 0.75 18.94
CA TRP A 226 7.28 1.07 19.53
C TRP A 226 6.85 2.52 19.29
N LEU A 227 6.68 2.92 18.03
CA LEU A 227 6.00 4.17 17.70
C LEU A 227 4.48 3.93 17.65
N LEU A 228 3.75 4.48 18.62
CA LEU A 228 2.28 4.46 18.62
C LEU A 228 1.77 5.71 17.89
N TRP A 229 1.17 5.50 16.72
CA TRP A 229 0.51 6.54 15.93
C TRP A 229 -0.94 6.67 16.40
N SER A 230 -1.40 7.89 16.66
CA SER A 230 -2.82 8.13 16.88
C SER A 230 -3.25 9.34 16.08
N GLY A 231 -4.02 9.13 15.01
CA GLY A 231 -4.85 10.14 14.38
C GLY A 231 -6.29 9.92 14.85
N ASN A 232 -6.93 10.92 15.45
CA ASN A 232 -8.34 10.82 15.80
C ASN A 232 -9.08 11.96 15.09
N GLN A 233 -9.98 11.61 14.15
CA GLN A 233 -10.95 12.57 13.64
C GLN A 233 -11.99 12.82 14.72
N TYR A 234 -11.94 14.02 15.30
CA TYR A 234 -12.94 14.64 16.17
C TYR A 234 -13.73 13.71 17.13
N HIS A 235 -13.24 13.51 18.37
CA HIS A 235 -14.01 13.75 19.61
C HIS A 235 -13.19 13.52 20.90
N ASN A 236 -13.35 14.46 21.85
CA ASN A 236 -13.03 14.43 23.29
C ASN A 236 -11.60 14.05 23.73
N LEU A 237 -10.80 15.09 24.01
CA LEU A 237 -9.52 14.97 24.70
C LEU A 237 -9.69 15.22 26.22
N GLN A 238 -9.29 14.26 27.04
CA GLN A 238 -8.86 14.53 28.42
C GLN A 238 -7.33 14.69 28.46
N PRO A 239 -6.77 15.55 29.32
CA PRO A 239 -5.34 15.79 29.35
C PRO A 239 -4.57 14.63 29.99
N LEU A 240 -3.50 14.16 29.34
CA LEU A 240 -2.56 13.15 29.85
C LEU A 240 -1.11 13.70 29.91
N PRO A 241 -0.26 13.21 30.83
CA PRO A 241 0.91 13.94 31.37
C PRO A 241 2.25 13.78 30.61
N TYR A 242 2.25 13.41 29.32
CA TYR A 242 3.48 13.06 28.60
C TYR A 242 3.88 14.09 27.54
N GLN A 243 5.19 14.20 27.25
CA GLN A 243 5.76 15.15 26.28
C GLN A 243 5.39 14.75 24.85
N TYR A 244 4.43 15.45 24.26
CA TYR A 244 4.08 15.33 22.85
C TYR A 244 5.04 16.15 21.98
N VAL A 245 5.36 15.67 20.79
CA VAL A 245 5.72 16.54 19.65
C VAL A 245 4.40 16.83 18.96
N PHE A 246 3.95 18.08 19.02
CA PHE A 246 2.87 18.57 18.18
C PHE A 246 3.51 19.02 16.86
N ALA A 247 3.02 18.48 15.75
CA ALA A 247 3.23 19.08 14.44
C ALA A 247 1.95 19.84 14.05
#